data_AF-A0A119HGE9-F1
#
_entry.id   AF-A0A119HGE9-F1
#
_cell.length_a   1.000
_cell.length_b   1.000
_cell.length_c   1.000
_cell.angle_alpha   90.00
_cell.angle_beta   90.00
_cell.angle_gamma   90.00
#
_symmetry.space_group_name_H-M   'P 1'
#
loop_
_entity.id
_entity.type
_entity.pdbx_description
1 polymer ?
#
loop_
_entity_poly.entity_id
_entity_poly.type
_entity_poly.pdbx_seq_one_letter_code
_entity_poly.pdbx_strand_id
1 'polypeptide(L)'
;MNNKDPKGYYAILGVAPNADAGEIKAIYRRKAMELHPDRNKAANATEQFQLLNEAYGVLSDPATRAQYDTMSIDSGPQASAEAEEPPEPIVCSCCGKVTAQPRYAIFFEIKSYIFQTTRLAIQGIFCSACAEKKAFKASAITWLFGWWGIPWGPIYSLQAIFTNMFGGKQPANINARLATHQAWVFAVLGKTDIARAIALDALALVKKIKPDTAYAKTKKALGYDVTDEGTELSKQIEKLLELLGNDGSGNRLKDAWSLFRRPFYAQAVVACAVFGWVGYSIATAPPSQPPKGPKPYIAQPQNYAPQQPAFARPAVAPNGQPWPTVAGYVNGYPLIHSDGLSKVTVDNSQNDSDVFVKLVSLDGPNAFPVRVFFIPAHGSFTLDSVTAGRYDIRYQDLNTGGRSRSEQFSLEEIPTNDGTQYSNMTMTLYKVHNGNMHTYELSEDEF
;
A
#
# COMPACT_ATOMS: atom_id res chain seq x y z
N MET A 1 -16.32 14.95 -38.26
CA MET A 1 -16.90 13.72 -37.67
C MET A 1 -16.24 13.51 -36.31
N ASN A 2 -17.02 13.35 -35.23
CA ASN A 2 -16.55 13.42 -33.85
C ASN A 2 -15.43 12.41 -33.54
N ASN A 3 -14.20 12.92 -33.38
CA ASN A 3 -12.99 12.22 -32.98
C ASN A 3 -13.02 11.93 -31.45
N LYS A 4 -13.96 11.11 -30.98
CA LYS A 4 -14.07 10.69 -29.57
C LYS A 4 -13.87 9.18 -29.36
N ASP A 5 -13.50 8.45 -30.41
CA ASP A 5 -13.30 7.00 -30.38
C ASP A 5 -12.05 6.58 -31.17
N PRO A 6 -10.84 6.94 -30.69
CA PRO A 6 -9.59 6.85 -31.46
C PRO A 6 -9.20 5.43 -31.90
N LYS A 7 -9.75 4.38 -31.26
CA LYS A 7 -9.57 2.97 -31.65
C LYS A 7 -10.88 2.23 -31.89
N GLY A 8 -12.03 2.91 -31.92
CA GLY A 8 -13.33 2.27 -32.17
C GLY A 8 -13.90 1.45 -31.00
N TYR A 9 -13.41 1.60 -29.76
CA TYR A 9 -13.84 0.78 -28.63
C TYR A 9 -15.30 1.05 -28.22
N TYR A 10 -15.77 2.30 -28.34
CA TYR A 10 -17.18 2.62 -28.10
C TYR A 10 -18.07 1.98 -29.18
N ALA A 11 -17.63 1.98 -30.43
CA ALA A 11 -18.32 1.31 -31.54
C ALA A 11 -18.35 -0.23 -31.38
N ILE A 12 -17.25 -0.84 -30.92
CA ILE A 12 -17.16 -2.29 -30.67
C ILE A 12 -18.14 -2.71 -29.56
N LEU A 13 -18.22 -1.95 -28.47
CA LEU A 13 -19.24 -2.18 -27.43
C LEU A 13 -20.63 -1.79 -27.92
N GLY A 14 -20.76 -0.85 -28.85
CA GLY A 14 -22.04 -0.36 -29.39
C GLY A 14 -22.73 0.58 -28.42
N VAL A 15 -21.95 1.39 -27.69
CA VAL A 15 -22.41 2.33 -26.68
C VAL A 15 -21.93 3.74 -27.04
N ALA A 16 -22.65 4.77 -26.59
CA ALA A 16 -22.24 6.14 -26.83
C ALA A 16 -21.02 6.52 -25.96
N PRO A 17 -20.15 7.48 -26.38
CA PRO A 17 -19.01 7.92 -25.58
C PRO A 17 -19.36 8.50 -24.20
N ASN A 18 -20.60 8.91 -23.98
CA ASN A 18 -21.14 9.38 -22.69
C ASN A 18 -21.87 8.29 -21.89
N ALA A 19 -21.87 7.03 -22.34
CA ALA A 19 -22.51 5.92 -21.64
C ALA A 19 -21.94 5.74 -20.22
N ASP A 20 -22.79 5.41 -19.25
CA ASP A 20 -22.35 5.19 -17.88
C ASP A 20 -21.64 3.82 -17.70
N ALA A 21 -20.92 3.65 -16.59
CA ALA A 21 -20.17 2.42 -16.33
C ALA A 21 -21.07 1.18 -16.16
N GLY A 22 -22.30 1.36 -15.68
CA GLY A 22 -23.31 0.30 -15.56
C GLY A 22 -23.80 -0.17 -16.92
N GLU A 23 -24.06 0.75 -17.84
CA GLU A 23 -24.47 0.50 -19.22
C GLU A 23 -23.38 -0.25 -19.99
N ILE A 24 -22.13 0.21 -19.90
CA ILE A 24 -20.95 -0.45 -20.50
C ILE A 24 -20.82 -1.90 -20.01
N LYS A 25 -20.98 -2.11 -18.70
CA LYS A 25 -20.92 -3.45 -18.08
C LYS A 25 -22.07 -4.36 -18.50
N ALA A 26 -23.28 -3.81 -18.64
CA ALA A 26 -24.45 -4.58 -19.07
C ALA A 26 -24.33 -5.03 -20.54
N ILE A 27 -23.92 -4.12 -21.42
CA ILE A 27 -23.74 -4.40 -22.85
C ILE A 27 -22.61 -5.40 -23.08
N TYR A 28 -21.49 -5.26 -22.37
CA TYR A 28 -20.38 -6.21 -22.43
C TYR A 28 -20.83 -7.62 -22.08
N ARG A 29 -21.56 -7.80 -20.96
CA ARG A 29 -22.02 -9.14 -20.56
C ARG A 29 -22.92 -9.79 -21.61
N ARG A 30 -23.81 -9.00 -22.23
CA ARG A 30 -24.70 -9.49 -23.29
C ARG A 30 -23.90 -9.93 -24.52
N LYS A 31 -23.00 -9.06 -25.02
CA LYS A 31 -22.16 -9.38 -26.19
C LYS A 31 -21.18 -10.53 -25.92
N ALA A 32 -20.67 -10.67 -24.70
CA ALA A 32 -19.76 -11.75 -24.32
C ALA A 32 -20.46 -13.12 -24.37
N MET A 33 -21.76 -13.18 -24.04
CA MET A 33 -22.56 -14.41 -24.18
C MET A 33 -22.87 -14.74 -25.65
N GLU A 34 -23.10 -13.72 -26.48
CA GLU A 34 -23.39 -13.86 -27.92
C GLU A 34 -22.13 -14.26 -28.71
N LEU A 35 -20.97 -13.71 -28.36
CA LEU A 35 -19.69 -13.89 -29.08
C LEU A 35 -18.80 -14.97 -28.46
N HIS A 36 -19.24 -15.70 -27.45
CA HIS A 36 -18.42 -16.73 -26.80
C HIS A 36 -18.02 -17.83 -27.81
N PRO A 37 -16.72 -18.21 -27.90
CA PRO A 37 -16.24 -19.15 -28.91
C PRO A 37 -16.89 -20.55 -28.82
N ASP A 38 -17.35 -20.96 -27.64
CA ASP A 38 -18.08 -22.24 -27.49
C ASP A 38 -19.52 -22.20 -28.05
N ARG A 39 -20.11 -21.01 -28.23
CA ARG A 39 -21.50 -20.83 -28.68
C ARG A 39 -21.58 -20.26 -30.10
N ASN A 40 -20.63 -19.42 -30.47
CA ASN A 40 -20.53 -18.82 -31.80
C ASN A 40 -19.53 -19.61 -32.67
N LYS A 41 -20.05 -20.34 -33.67
CA LYS A 41 -19.25 -21.18 -34.59
C LYS A 41 -18.66 -20.43 -35.79
N ALA A 42 -18.76 -19.11 -35.82
CA ALA A 42 -18.16 -18.31 -36.89
C ALA A 42 -16.62 -18.39 -36.83
N ALA A 43 -15.97 -18.40 -38.00
CA ALA A 43 -14.51 -18.53 -38.10
C ALA A 43 -13.72 -17.41 -37.39
N ASN A 44 -14.36 -16.25 -37.17
CA ASN A 44 -13.81 -15.08 -36.50
C ASN A 44 -14.36 -14.86 -35.07
N ALA A 45 -15.06 -15.84 -34.47
CA ALA A 45 -15.67 -15.69 -33.15
C ALA A 45 -14.63 -15.39 -32.05
N THR A 46 -13.48 -16.07 -32.08
CA THR A 46 -12.37 -15.86 -31.13
C THR A 46 -11.80 -14.44 -31.23
N GLU A 47 -11.67 -13.91 -32.45
CA GLU A 47 -11.13 -12.57 -32.71
C GLU A 47 -12.11 -11.48 -32.26
N GLN A 48 -13.40 -11.65 -32.54
CA GLN A 48 -14.45 -10.74 -32.09
C GLN A 48 -14.57 -10.71 -30.56
N PHE A 49 -14.40 -11.86 -29.91
CA PHE A 49 -14.42 -11.96 -28.44
C PHE A 49 -13.21 -11.29 -27.79
N GLN A 50 -12.01 -11.43 -28.40
CA GLN A 50 -10.80 -10.75 -27.92
C GLN A 50 -10.92 -9.22 -28.00
N LEU A 51 -11.44 -8.69 -29.11
CA LEU A 51 -11.68 -7.25 -29.28
C LEU A 51 -12.72 -6.71 -28.29
N LEU A 52 -13.77 -7.49 -28.00
CA LEU A 52 -14.77 -7.14 -27.00
C LEU A 52 -14.15 -7.03 -25.59
N ASN A 53 -13.27 -7.97 -25.23
CA ASN A 53 -12.58 -7.98 -23.94
C ASN A 53 -11.60 -6.81 -23.81
N GLU A 54 -10.89 -6.47 -24.89
CA GLU A 54 -9.97 -5.33 -24.93
C GLU A 54 -10.71 -4.00 -24.78
N ALA A 55 -11.79 -3.79 -25.54
CA ALA A 55 -12.61 -2.59 -25.46
C ALA A 55 -13.20 -2.40 -24.05
N TYR A 56 -13.72 -3.48 -23.44
CA TYR A 56 -14.21 -3.44 -22.07
C TYR A 56 -13.08 -3.20 -21.06
N GLY A 57 -11.90 -3.82 -21.24
CA GLY A 57 -10.75 -3.61 -20.35
C GLY A 57 -10.29 -2.15 -20.29
N VAL A 58 -10.41 -1.42 -21.39
CA VAL A 58 -10.05 0.00 -21.48
C VAL A 58 -11.19 0.92 -21.01
N LEU A 59 -12.44 0.60 -21.34
CA LEU A 59 -13.59 1.49 -21.07
C LEU A 59 -14.29 1.24 -19.72
N SER A 60 -14.03 0.09 -19.08
CA SER A 60 -14.68 -0.27 -17.80
C SER A 60 -14.11 0.46 -16.60
N ASP A 61 -12.82 0.77 -16.61
CA ASP A 61 -12.18 1.58 -15.57
C ASP A 61 -12.21 3.07 -15.96
N PRO A 62 -12.69 3.97 -15.08
CA PRO A 62 -12.76 5.40 -15.38
C PRO A 62 -11.41 6.03 -15.74
N ALA A 63 -10.30 5.54 -15.17
CA ALA A 63 -8.99 6.11 -15.42
C ALA A 63 -8.42 5.68 -16.79
N THR A 64 -8.57 4.41 -17.16
CA THR A 64 -8.20 3.94 -18.50
C THR A 64 -9.12 4.48 -19.59
N ARG A 65 -10.40 4.71 -19.27
CA ARG A 65 -11.37 5.35 -20.17
C ARG A 65 -11.00 6.81 -20.43
N ALA A 66 -10.70 7.57 -19.37
CA ALA A 66 -10.23 8.95 -19.52
C ALA A 66 -8.92 9.02 -20.33
N GLN A 67 -7.98 8.09 -20.11
CA GLN A 67 -6.76 7.98 -20.92
C GLN A 67 -7.07 7.72 -22.39
N TYR A 68 -8.00 6.81 -22.66
CA TYR A 68 -8.47 6.50 -24.00
C TYR A 68 -9.13 7.69 -24.69
N ASP A 69 -9.98 8.42 -23.96
CA ASP A 69 -10.66 9.61 -24.46
C ASP A 69 -9.66 10.74 -24.75
N THR A 70 -8.57 10.85 -23.97
CA THR A 70 -7.49 11.81 -24.22
C THR A 70 -6.54 11.42 -25.36
N MET A 71 -6.57 10.17 -25.85
CA MET A 71 -5.81 9.79 -27.05
C MET A 71 -6.31 10.52 -28.31
N SER A 72 -7.48 11.16 -28.29
CA SER A 72 -7.93 12.05 -29.37
C SER A 72 -7.10 13.33 -29.51
N ILE A 73 -6.23 13.65 -28.55
CA ILE A 73 -5.28 14.77 -28.59
C ILE A 73 -4.14 14.49 -29.61
N ASP A 74 -4.07 13.30 -30.20
CA ASP A 74 -3.10 12.89 -31.24
C ASP A 74 -3.24 13.62 -32.60
N SER A 75 -4.00 14.72 -32.65
CA SER A 75 -4.04 15.62 -33.82
C SER A 75 -2.98 16.72 -33.66
N GLY A 76 -1.70 16.36 -33.74
CA GLY A 76 -0.68 17.34 -34.13
C GLY A 76 -1.00 17.85 -35.55
N PRO A 77 -0.78 19.14 -35.86
CA PRO A 77 -1.43 19.78 -36.99
C PRO A 77 -0.96 19.20 -38.32
N GLN A 78 -1.88 18.56 -39.06
CA GLN A 78 -1.91 18.79 -40.49
C GLN A 78 -2.06 20.30 -40.66
N ALA A 79 -1.16 20.89 -41.44
CA ALA A 79 -1.24 22.30 -41.81
C ALA A 79 -2.50 22.51 -42.68
N SER A 80 -3.67 22.56 -42.07
CA SER A 80 -4.83 23.25 -42.61
C SER A 80 -4.70 24.70 -42.19
N ALA A 81 -4.71 25.59 -43.17
CA ALA A 81 -4.40 27.01 -43.08
C ALA A 81 -5.45 27.87 -42.33
N GLU A 82 -6.11 27.32 -41.31
CA GLU A 82 -7.10 28.00 -40.48
C GLU A 82 -6.85 27.64 -39.01
N ALA A 83 -6.05 28.47 -38.32
CA ALA A 83 -5.86 28.42 -36.88
C ALA A 83 -6.16 29.82 -36.32
N GLU A 84 -7.32 29.99 -35.69
CA GLU A 84 -7.71 31.27 -35.07
C GLU A 84 -7.36 31.34 -33.58
N GLU A 85 -6.92 30.24 -32.94
CA GLU A 85 -6.48 30.26 -31.52
C GLU A 85 -5.17 29.50 -31.30
N PRO A 86 -4.23 30.05 -30.50
CA PRO A 86 -2.96 29.39 -30.19
C PRO A 86 -3.18 28.14 -29.32
N PRO A 87 -2.32 27.13 -29.44
CA PRO A 87 -2.46 25.91 -28.66
C PRO A 87 -2.32 26.14 -27.16
N GLU A 88 -3.21 25.50 -26.40
CA GLU A 88 -3.19 25.60 -24.96
C GLU A 88 -1.92 24.94 -24.35
N PRO A 89 -1.25 25.62 -23.40
CA PRO A 89 -0.10 25.06 -22.71
C PRO A 89 -0.51 23.96 -21.73
N ILE A 90 0.30 22.90 -21.64
CA ILE A 90 0.09 21.87 -20.63
C ILE A 90 0.48 22.41 -19.26
N VAL A 91 -0.43 22.25 -18.29
CA VAL A 91 -0.23 22.67 -16.90
C VAL A 91 0.04 21.49 -15.98
N CYS A 92 0.75 21.77 -14.88
CA CYS A 92 0.93 20.80 -13.82
C CYS A 92 -0.41 20.48 -13.14
N SER A 93 -0.79 19.20 -13.12
CA SER A 93 -2.00 18.70 -12.44
C SER A 93 -2.04 18.99 -10.93
N CYS A 94 -0.89 19.26 -10.31
CA CYS A 94 -0.80 19.53 -8.88
C CYS A 94 -0.86 21.02 -8.51
N CYS A 95 -0.37 21.92 -9.38
CA CYS A 95 -0.24 23.35 -9.03
C CYS A 95 -0.76 24.32 -10.10
N GLY A 96 -1.25 23.82 -11.23
CA GLY A 96 -1.80 24.62 -12.32
C GLY A 96 -0.78 25.46 -13.10
N LYS A 97 0.51 25.42 -12.74
CA LYS A 97 1.54 26.22 -13.42
C LYS A 97 1.97 25.57 -14.74
N VAL A 98 2.13 26.39 -15.77
CA VAL A 98 2.78 26.02 -17.03
C VAL A 98 4.26 25.73 -16.77
N THR A 99 4.76 24.62 -17.31
CA THR A 99 6.16 24.19 -17.15
C THR A 99 6.76 23.90 -18.52
N ALA A 100 8.05 24.20 -18.68
CA ALA A 100 8.80 23.84 -19.88
C ALA A 100 8.98 22.31 -20.01
N GLN A 101 9.03 21.59 -18.89
CA GLN A 101 9.20 20.14 -18.87
C GLN A 101 8.06 19.46 -18.11
N PRO A 102 6.85 19.37 -18.67
CA PRO A 102 5.79 18.56 -18.09
C PRO A 102 6.18 17.09 -18.23
N ARG A 103 6.10 16.34 -17.13
CA ARG A 103 6.35 14.89 -17.16
C ARG A 103 5.18 14.13 -16.59
N TYR A 104 4.74 13.10 -17.30
CA TYR A 104 3.86 12.07 -16.79
C TYR A 104 4.67 11.09 -15.95
N ALA A 105 4.42 11.09 -14.64
CA ALA A 105 5.11 10.24 -13.68
C ALA A 105 4.10 9.45 -12.85
N ILE A 106 4.44 8.19 -12.59
CA ILE A 106 3.67 7.29 -11.73
C ILE A 106 4.51 6.94 -10.51
N PHE A 107 4.03 7.34 -9.33
CA PHE A 107 4.58 6.97 -8.04
C PHE A 107 3.72 5.89 -7.40
N PHE A 108 4.33 5.03 -6.60
CA PHE A 108 3.61 3.98 -5.90
C PHE A 108 3.64 4.22 -4.39
N GLU A 109 2.46 4.19 -3.79
CA GLU A 109 2.26 4.17 -2.35
C GLU A 109 1.82 2.75 -1.96
N ILE A 110 2.58 2.12 -1.06
CA ILE A 110 2.26 0.78 -0.55
C ILE A 110 1.78 0.90 0.88
N LYS A 111 0.60 0.34 1.15
CA LYS A 111 0.08 0.11 2.50
C LYS A 111 -0.17 -1.38 2.63
N SER A 112 0.57 -2.00 3.52
CA SER A 112 0.55 -3.42 3.75
C SER A 112 0.18 -3.67 5.21
N TYR A 113 -0.80 -4.55 5.38
CA TYR A 113 -1.25 -5.10 6.65
C TYR A 113 -1.12 -6.63 6.55
N ILE A 114 -1.14 -7.33 7.68
CA ILE A 114 -0.82 -8.77 7.81
C ILE A 114 -1.46 -9.64 6.72
N PHE A 115 -2.72 -9.37 6.34
CA PHE A 115 -3.45 -10.16 5.32
C PHE A 115 -3.74 -9.41 4.00
N GLN A 116 -3.35 -8.15 3.86
CA GLN A 116 -3.70 -7.36 2.69
C GLN A 116 -2.62 -6.33 2.35
N THR A 117 -2.14 -6.37 1.11
CA THR A 117 -1.24 -5.34 0.57
C THR A 117 -1.96 -4.54 -0.51
N THR A 118 -2.11 -3.24 -0.28
CA THR A 118 -2.69 -2.29 -1.23
C THR A 118 -1.57 -1.50 -1.90
N ARG A 119 -1.61 -1.44 -3.23
CA ARG A 119 -0.72 -0.66 -4.05
C ARG A 119 -1.51 0.45 -4.74
N LEU A 120 -1.33 1.69 -4.28
CA LEU A 120 -1.95 2.86 -4.88
C LEU A 120 -0.98 3.52 -5.86
N ALA A 121 -1.43 3.78 -7.09
CA ALA A 121 -0.67 4.51 -8.09
C ALA A 121 -1.06 6.00 -8.06
N ILE A 122 -0.11 6.87 -7.72
CA ILE A 122 -0.26 8.31 -7.81
C ILE A 122 0.33 8.75 -9.15
N GLN A 123 -0.54 9.09 -10.09
CA GLN A 123 -0.15 9.43 -11.46
C GLN A 123 -0.67 10.81 -11.87
N GLY A 124 0.02 11.43 -12.83
CA GLY A 124 -0.38 12.72 -13.38
C GLY A 124 0.76 13.41 -14.12
N ILE A 125 0.42 14.55 -14.73
CA ILE A 125 1.41 15.44 -15.35
C ILE A 125 1.89 16.41 -14.28
N PHE A 126 3.18 16.37 -13.98
CA PHE A 126 3.77 17.16 -12.91
C PHE A 126 4.89 18.07 -13.42
N CYS A 127 5.04 19.24 -12.79
CA CYS A 127 6.30 19.96 -12.81
C CYS A 127 7.32 19.28 -11.88
N SER A 128 8.61 19.55 -12.06
CA SER A 128 9.70 18.95 -11.27
C SER A 128 9.46 19.03 -9.76
N ALA A 129 9.13 20.22 -9.25
CA ALA A 129 8.89 20.43 -7.82
C ALA A 129 7.67 19.67 -7.28
N CYS A 130 6.60 19.53 -8.06
CA CYS A 130 5.42 18.77 -7.64
C CYS A 130 5.67 17.26 -7.71
N ALA A 131 6.39 16.80 -8.73
CA ALA A 131 6.81 15.41 -8.86
C ALA A 131 7.65 14.97 -7.64
N GLU A 132 8.62 15.79 -7.23
CA GLU A 132 9.45 15.53 -6.03
C GLU A 132 8.60 15.41 -4.76
N LYS A 133 7.64 16.33 -4.55
CA LYS A 133 6.74 16.29 -3.39
C LYS A 133 5.86 15.03 -3.37
N LYS A 134 5.33 14.62 -4.53
CA LYS A 134 4.50 13.42 -4.65
C LYS A 134 5.34 12.15 -4.44
N ALA A 135 6.53 12.09 -5.03
CA ALA A 135 7.49 11.00 -4.85
C ALA A 135 7.84 10.83 -3.36
N PHE A 136 8.20 11.94 -2.69
CA PHE A 136 8.54 11.93 -1.28
C PHE A 136 7.38 11.47 -0.41
N LYS A 137 6.16 12.00 -0.63
CA LYS A 137 4.96 11.60 0.11
C LYS A 137 4.68 10.10 -0.05
N ALA A 138 4.71 9.60 -1.28
CA ALA A 138 4.47 8.20 -1.59
C ALA A 138 5.52 7.28 -0.94
N SER A 139 6.80 7.66 -1.03
CA SER A 139 7.90 6.94 -0.38
C SER A 139 7.79 6.96 1.14
N ALA A 140 7.46 8.09 1.76
CA ALA A 140 7.33 8.20 3.21
C ALA A 140 6.19 7.32 3.76
N ILE A 141 5.04 7.32 3.08
CA ILE A 141 3.92 6.44 3.46
C ILE A 141 4.31 4.97 3.27
N THR A 142 4.99 4.64 2.17
CA THR A 142 5.49 3.28 1.91
C THR A 142 6.52 2.83 2.96
N TRP A 143 7.40 3.74 3.39
CA TRP A 143 8.36 3.50 4.47
C TRP A 143 7.72 3.26 5.83
N LEU A 144 6.54 3.81 6.09
CA LEU A 144 5.85 3.64 7.37
C LEU A 144 4.93 2.42 7.39
N PHE A 145 4.23 2.20 6.28
CA PHE A 145 3.10 1.27 6.23
C PHE A 145 3.26 0.12 5.26
N GLY A 146 4.35 0.05 4.50
CA GLY A 146 4.49 -0.92 3.41
C GLY A 146 4.95 -2.33 3.82
N TRP A 147 5.44 -2.53 5.04
CA TRP A 147 6.23 -3.72 5.39
C TRP A 147 5.45 -4.89 6.00
N TRP A 148 4.23 -4.65 6.47
CA TRP A 148 3.60 -5.53 7.47
C TRP A 148 2.90 -6.78 6.89
N GLY A 149 2.72 -6.89 5.57
CA GLY A 149 2.17 -8.09 4.93
C GLY A 149 3.28 -9.01 4.43
N ILE A 150 3.39 -10.22 4.99
CA ILE A 150 4.38 -11.22 4.57
C ILE A 150 3.76 -12.14 3.51
N PRO A 151 4.43 -12.42 2.36
CA PRO A 151 5.77 -11.95 1.96
C PRO A 151 5.78 -10.67 1.10
N TRP A 152 4.61 -10.22 0.62
CA TRP A 152 4.53 -9.26 -0.49
C TRP A 152 4.79 -7.80 -0.13
N GLY A 153 4.51 -7.39 1.12
CA GLY A 153 4.69 -6.04 1.63
C GLY A 153 6.12 -5.53 1.49
N PRO A 154 7.13 -6.20 2.07
CA PRO A 154 8.53 -5.79 1.96
C PRO A 154 9.02 -5.72 0.50
N ILE A 155 8.65 -6.69 -0.34
CA ILE A 155 9.06 -6.74 -1.75
C ILE A 155 8.52 -5.53 -2.52
N TYR A 156 7.21 -5.27 -2.42
CA TYR A 156 6.59 -4.15 -3.11
C TYR A 156 7.04 -2.79 -2.55
N SER A 157 7.30 -2.72 -1.25
CA SER A 157 7.76 -1.49 -0.60
C SER A 157 9.14 -1.08 -1.06
N LEU A 158 10.10 -2.02 -1.08
CA LEU A 158 11.44 -1.75 -1.62
C LEU A 158 11.37 -1.34 -3.09
N GLN A 159 10.58 -2.04 -3.90
CA GLN A 159 10.40 -1.70 -5.31
C GLN A 159 9.82 -0.29 -5.48
N ALA A 160 8.78 0.05 -4.73
CA ALA A 160 8.11 1.34 -4.80
C ALA A 160 9.01 2.48 -4.34
N ILE A 161 9.72 2.33 -3.22
CA ILE A 161 10.68 3.31 -2.70
C ILE A 161 11.77 3.58 -3.74
N PHE A 162 12.39 2.53 -4.27
CA PHE A 162 13.42 2.69 -5.28
C PHE A 162 12.86 3.40 -6.52
N THR A 163 11.73 2.93 -7.05
CA THR A 163 11.09 3.55 -8.23
C THR A 163 10.78 5.04 -7.99
N ASN A 164 10.20 5.39 -6.84
CA ASN A 164 9.85 6.77 -6.50
C ASN A 164 11.10 7.66 -6.36
N MET A 165 12.19 7.11 -5.79
CA MET A 165 13.47 7.81 -5.61
C MET A 165 14.15 8.17 -6.95
N PHE A 166 13.86 7.43 -8.02
CA PHE A 166 14.30 7.72 -9.39
C PHE A 166 13.28 8.52 -10.23
N GLY A 167 12.32 9.18 -9.57
CA GLY A 167 11.34 10.03 -10.26
C GLY A 167 10.11 9.29 -10.75
N GLY A 168 9.87 8.08 -10.23
CA GLY A 168 8.71 7.25 -10.56
C GLY A 168 8.85 6.55 -11.92
N LYS A 169 7.83 5.78 -12.29
CA LYS A 169 7.75 5.24 -13.64
C LYS A 169 7.36 6.36 -14.60
N GLN A 170 8.16 6.54 -15.65
CA GLN A 170 7.96 7.56 -16.69
C GLN A 170 7.87 6.87 -18.06
N PRO A 171 6.65 6.56 -18.56
CA PRO A 171 6.48 5.98 -19.88
C PRO A 171 7.06 6.90 -20.96
N ALA A 172 7.95 6.36 -21.79
CA ALA A 172 8.71 7.16 -22.76
C ALA A 172 7.82 7.75 -23.87
N ASN A 173 6.84 6.99 -24.34
CA ASN A 173 5.90 7.42 -25.37
C ASN A 173 5.05 8.62 -24.93
N ILE A 174 4.45 8.55 -23.74
CA ILE A 174 3.63 9.64 -23.19
C ILE A 174 4.49 10.89 -22.96
N ASN A 175 5.66 10.74 -22.33
CA ASN A 175 6.54 11.87 -22.06
C ASN A 175 7.12 12.50 -23.33
N ALA A 176 7.40 11.71 -24.37
CA ALA A 176 7.84 12.21 -25.66
C ALA A 176 6.75 13.10 -26.30
N ARG A 177 5.50 12.62 -26.33
CA ARG A 177 4.35 13.38 -26.86
C ARG A 177 4.10 14.68 -26.11
N LEU A 178 4.11 14.63 -24.76
CA LEU A 178 3.96 15.81 -23.91
C LEU A 178 5.05 16.85 -24.18
N ALA A 179 6.30 16.40 -24.31
CA ALA A 179 7.42 17.28 -24.62
C ALA A 179 7.28 17.88 -26.04
N THR A 180 6.91 17.09 -27.05
CA THR A 180 6.68 17.60 -28.41
C THR A 180 5.60 18.67 -28.45
N HIS A 181 4.45 18.44 -27.79
CA HIS A 181 3.38 19.43 -27.70
C HIS A 181 3.86 20.72 -27.02
N GLN A 182 4.52 20.57 -25.87
CA GLN A 182 5.01 21.72 -25.11
C GLN A 182 6.06 22.52 -25.91
N ALA A 183 6.93 21.85 -26.66
CA ALA A 183 7.90 22.50 -27.54
C ALA A 183 7.20 23.36 -28.60
N TRP A 184 6.13 22.83 -29.22
CA TRP A 184 5.36 23.58 -30.21
C TRP A 184 4.64 24.78 -29.61
N VAL A 185 4.03 24.64 -28.43
CA VAL A 185 3.41 25.77 -27.70
C VAL A 185 4.44 26.88 -27.45
N PHE A 186 5.63 26.55 -26.96
CA PHE A 186 6.68 27.55 -26.75
C PHE A 186 7.21 28.17 -28.05
N ALA A 187 7.21 27.42 -29.15
CA ALA A 187 7.56 27.92 -30.47
C ALA A 187 6.56 28.99 -30.95
N VAL A 188 5.26 28.71 -30.82
CA VAL A 188 4.18 29.66 -31.17
C VAL A 188 4.23 30.91 -30.29
N LEU A 189 4.60 30.77 -29.01
CA LEU A 189 4.78 31.89 -28.09
C LEU A 189 6.08 32.70 -28.33
N GLY A 190 6.86 32.38 -29.38
CA GLY A 190 8.09 33.08 -29.73
C GLY A 190 9.29 32.78 -28.82
N LYS A 191 9.20 31.75 -27.97
CA LYS A 191 10.28 31.30 -27.06
C LYS A 191 11.06 30.15 -27.69
N THR A 192 11.77 30.47 -28.77
CA THR A 192 12.43 29.49 -29.65
C THR A 192 13.55 28.71 -28.96
N ASP A 193 14.27 29.35 -28.04
CA ASP A 193 15.33 28.76 -27.21
C ASP A 193 14.79 27.62 -26.34
N ILE A 194 13.69 27.88 -25.62
CA ILE A 194 13.02 26.91 -24.76
C ILE A 194 12.37 25.81 -25.60
N ALA A 195 11.69 26.19 -26.69
CA ALA A 195 11.05 25.25 -27.61
C ALA A 195 12.05 24.24 -28.17
N ARG A 196 13.22 24.71 -28.63
CA ARG A 196 14.28 23.87 -29.16
C ARG A 196 14.83 22.92 -28.11
N ALA A 197 15.08 23.40 -26.90
CA ALA A 197 15.59 22.57 -25.81
C ALA A 197 14.60 21.45 -25.43
N ILE A 198 13.29 21.74 -25.40
CA ILE A 198 12.25 20.74 -25.13
C ILE A 198 12.16 19.73 -26.29
N ALA A 199 12.24 20.17 -27.54
CA ALA A 199 12.23 19.29 -28.71
C ALA A 199 13.42 18.32 -28.71
N LEU A 200 14.62 18.79 -28.32
CA LEU A 200 15.80 17.92 -28.16
C LEU A 200 15.63 16.88 -27.04
N ASP A 201 14.95 17.24 -25.94
CA ASP A 201 14.59 16.30 -24.88
C ASP A 201 13.55 15.27 -25.36
N ALA A 202 12.57 15.71 -26.16
CA ALA A 202 11.56 14.84 -26.77
C ALA A 202 12.20 13.76 -27.65
N LEU A 203 13.18 14.11 -28.49
CA LEU A 203 13.94 13.12 -29.29
C LEU A 203 14.69 12.10 -28.42
N ALA A 204 15.25 12.53 -27.29
CA ALA A 204 15.91 11.62 -26.37
C ALA A 204 14.92 10.64 -25.71
N LEU A 205 13.66 11.03 -25.52
CA LEU A 205 12.58 10.18 -25.03
C LEU A 205 12.08 9.21 -26.09
N VAL A 206 11.97 9.65 -27.35
CA VAL A 206 11.57 8.78 -28.49
C VAL A 206 12.50 7.58 -28.62
N LYS A 207 13.82 7.77 -28.47
CA LYS A 207 14.81 6.68 -28.49
C LYS A 207 14.59 5.59 -27.42
N LYS A 208 13.80 5.88 -26.38
CA LYS A 208 13.47 4.93 -25.31
C LYS A 208 12.12 4.23 -25.51
N ILE A 209 11.36 4.58 -26.57
CA ILE A 209 10.11 3.92 -26.91
C ILE A 209 10.45 2.51 -27.43
N LYS A 210 9.85 1.49 -26.82
CA LYS A 210 9.96 0.11 -27.31
C LYS A 210 8.81 -0.14 -28.27
N PRO A 211 9.06 -0.73 -29.46
CA PRO A 211 7.98 -1.05 -30.39
C PRO A 211 7.06 -2.10 -29.76
N ASP A 212 5.76 -1.80 -29.71
CA ASP A 212 4.76 -2.77 -29.28
C ASP A 212 4.54 -3.80 -30.40
N THR A 213 5.28 -4.90 -30.34
CA THR A 213 5.31 -5.93 -31.38
C THR A 213 3.99 -6.69 -31.49
N ALA A 214 3.19 -6.76 -30.42
CA ALA A 214 1.88 -7.41 -30.44
C ALA A 214 0.84 -6.51 -31.12
N TYR A 215 0.76 -5.25 -30.70
CA TYR A 215 -0.14 -4.25 -31.31
C TYR A 215 0.20 -3.97 -32.78
N ALA A 216 1.49 -3.83 -33.11
CA ALA A 216 1.98 -3.63 -34.47
C ALA A 216 1.64 -4.81 -35.40
N LYS A 217 1.73 -6.05 -34.91
CA LYS A 217 1.38 -7.25 -35.68
C LYS A 217 -0.11 -7.31 -36.00
N THR A 218 -0.96 -6.95 -35.04
CA THR A 218 -2.42 -6.91 -35.19
C THR A 218 -2.87 -5.80 -36.14
N LYS A 219 -2.30 -4.59 -36.02
CA LYS A 219 -2.62 -3.46 -36.91
C LYS A 219 -2.25 -3.76 -38.38
N LYS A 220 -1.13 -4.45 -38.59
CA LYS A 220 -0.68 -4.91 -39.92
C LYS A 220 -1.61 -5.97 -40.51
N ALA A 221 -2.10 -6.89 -39.68
CA ALA A 221 -3.07 -7.91 -40.11
C ALA A 221 -4.42 -7.31 -40.51
N LEU A 222 -4.78 -6.15 -39.94
CA LEU A 222 -5.99 -5.39 -40.27
C LEU A 222 -5.84 -4.42 -41.45
N GLY A 223 -4.70 -4.45 -42.16
CA GLY A 223 -4.47 -3.63 -43.36
C GLY A 223 -4.20 -2.14 -43.10
N TYR A 224 -4.01 -1.74 -41.84
CA TYR A 224 -3.59 -0.38 -41.50
C TYR A 224 -2.08 -0.21 -41.63
N ASP A 225 -1.64 0.97 -42.06
CA ASP A 225 -0.23 1.31 -42.06
C ASP A 225 0.32 1.31 -40.62
N VAL A 226 1.36 0.52 -40.41
CA VAL A 226 2.04 0.36 -39.12
C VAL A 226 3.32 1.15 -39.17
N THR A 227 3.16 2.47 -39.20
CA THR A 227 4.26 3.37 -38.87
C THR A 227 4.57 3.18 -37.39
N ASP A 228 5.85 2.94 -37.09
CA ASP A 228 6.33 2.86 -35.71
C ASP A 228 6.09 4.22 -35.05
N GLU A 229 5.33 4.25 -33.96
CA GLU A 229 4.91 5.47 -33.26
C GLU A 229 6.12 6.37 -32.93
N GLY A 230 7.26 5.76 -32.59
CA GLY A 230 8.52 6.47 -32.36
C GLY A 230 9.05 7.15 -33.63
N THR A 231 9.01 6.49 -34.79
CA THR A 231 9.49 7.07 -36.05
C THR A 231 8.66 8.27 -36.51
N GLU A 232 7.33 8.20 -36.40
CA GLU A 232 6.44 9.29 -36.79
C GLU A 232 6.65 10.50 -35.88
N LEU A 233 6.72 10.26 -34.56
CA LEU A 233 7.00 11.31 -33.60
C LEU A 233 8.40 11.93 -33.79
N SER A 234 9.41 11.13 -34.14
CA SER A 234 10.76 11.63 -34.47
C SER A 234 10.73 12.60 -35.65
N LYS A 235 10.04 12.23 -36.75
CA LYS A 235 9.92 13.09 -37.93
C LYS A 235 9.26 14.43 -37.61
N GLN A 236 8.20 14.42 -36.78
CA GLN A 236 7.52 15.64 -36.36
C GLN A 236 8.45 16.54 -35.54
N ILE A 237 9.21 15.97 -34.61
CA ILE A 237 10.14 16.73 -33.78
C ILE A 237 11.31 17.29 -34.62
N GLU A 238 11.85 16.50 -35.55
CA GLU A 238 12.92 16.93 -36.46
C GLU A 238 12.46 18.09 -37.34
N LYS A 239 11.26 18.01 -37.91
CA LYS A 239 10.65 19.11 -38.67
C LYS A 239 10.50 20.38 -37.81
N LEU A 240 10.07 20.25 -36.56
CA LEU A 240 9.98 21.39 -35.62
C LEU A 240 11.37 22.00 -35.34
N LEU A 241 12.40 21.17 -35.15
CA LEU A 241 13.76 21.63 -34.92
C LEU A 241 14.38 22.34 -36.13
N GLU A 242 14.01 21.92 -37.34
CA GLU A 242 14.38 22.59 -38.58
C GLU A 242 13.74 23.98 -38.67
N LEU A 243 12.43 24.09 -38.40
CA LEU A 243 11.70 25.36 -38.36
C LEU A 243 12.24 26.33 -37.32
N LEU A 244 12.68 25.83 -36.17
CA LEU A 244 13.24 26.66 -35.09
C LEU A 244 14.65 27.20 -35.38
N GLY A 245 15.35 26.64 -36.39
CA GLY A 245 16.72 27.04 -36.73
C GLY A 245 17.75 26.71 -35.64
N ASN A 246 19.04 26.94 -35.95
CA ASN A 246 20.14 26.78 -35.00
C ASN A 246 20.61 28.14 -34.50
N ASP A 247 20.22 28.52 -33.28
CA ASP A 247 20.60 29.79 -32.65
C ASP A 247 21.96 29.72 -31.93
N GLY A 248 22.67 28.58 -32.02
CA GLY A 248 23.95 28.36 -31.33
C GLY A 248 23.79 28.02 -29.84
N SER A 249 22.58 28.00 -29.30
CA SER A 249 22.32 27.61 -27.92
C SER A 249 22.16 26.08 -27.83
N GLY A 250 23.29 25.37 -27.66
CA GLY A 250 23.30 23.92 -27.38
C GLY A 250 22.76 23.55 -25.98
N ASN A 251 22.04 24.46 -25.33
CA ASN A 251 21.66 24.34 -23.92
C ASN A 251 20.50 23.36 -23.77
N ARG A 252 20.83 22.13 -23.38
CA ARG A 252 19.85 21.20 -22.83
C ARG A 252 19.30 21.72 -21.51
N LEU A 253 18.00 21.56 -21.30
CA LEU A 253 17.39 21.84 -20.02
C LEU A 253 18.04 20.94 -18.95
N LYS A 254 18.35 21.51 -17.78
CA LYS A 254 19.03 20.79 -16.71
C LYS A 254 18.21 19.55 -16.31
N ASP A 255 18.85 18.38 -16.29
CA ASP A 255 18.18 17.16 -15.82
C ASP A 255 17.80 17.32 -14.34
N ALA A 256 16.52 17.15 -14.06
CA ALA A 256 15.95 17.35 -12.73
C ALA A 256 16.22 16.15 -11.79
N TRP A 257 16.56 14.97 -12.32
CA TRP A 257 16.62 13.71 -11.56
C TRP A 257 17.95 12.95 -11.74
N SER A 258 19.10 13.60 -11.48
CA SER A 258 20.38 12.90 -11.37
C SER A 258 20.57 12.27 -9.98
N LEU A 259 21.30 11.15 -9.92
CA LEU A 259 21.66 10.39 -8.70
C LEU A 259 22.25 11.25 -7.56
N PHE A 260 22.73 12.46 -7.86
CA PHE A 260 23.49 13.31 -6.94
C PHE A 260 22.71 14.55 -6.45
N ARG A 261 21.38 14.61 -6.60
CA ARG A 261 20.57 15.75 -6.09
C ARG A 261 19.92 15.49 -4.73
N ARG A 262 19.65 16.60 -4.02
CA ARG A 262 19.10 16.68 -2.65
C ARG A 262 17.95 15.73 -2.27
N PRO A 263 16.92 15.45 -3.11
CA PRO A 263 15.83 14.56 -2.70
C PRO A 263 16.27 13.10 -2.56
N PHE A 264 17.22 12.63 -3.37
CA PHE A 264 17.83 11.30 -3.22
C PHE A 264 18.56 11.19 -1.87
N TYR A 265 19.40 12.16 -1.54
CA TYR A 265 20.12 12.20 -0.26
C TYR A 265 19.17 12.32 0.93
N ALA A 266 18.11 13.14 0.86
CA ALA A 266 17.14 13.26 1.94
C ALA A 266 16.40 11.93 2.20
N GLN A 267 16.01 11.22 1.13
CA GLN A 267 15.36 9.92 1.26
C GLN A 267 16.33 8.82 1.70
N ALA A 268 17.57 8.83 1.21
CA ALA A 268 18.62 7.91 1.64
C ALA A 268 19.02 8.14 3.11
N VAL A 269 19.07 9.39 3.58
CA VAL A 269 19.33 9.72 4.99
C VAL A 269 18.20 9.25 5.89
N VAL A 270 16.93 9.40 5.49
CA VAL A 270 15.79 8.84 6.25
C VAL A 270 15.88 7.30 6.29
N ALA A 271 16.18 6.66 5.16
CA ALA A 271 16.38 5.21 5.12
C ALA A 271 17.55 4.76 6.01
N CYS A 272 18.69 5.45 5.95
CA CYS A 272 19.85 5.19 6.81
C CYS A 272 19.59 5.53 8.28
N ALA A 273 18.71 6.50 8.60
CA ALA A 273 18.32 6.79 9.97
C ALA A 273 17.41 5.69 10.54
N VAL A 274 16.47 5.19 9.74
CA VAL A 274 15.58 4.08 10.14
C VAL A 274 16.37 2.76 10.27
N PHE A 275 17.20 2.41 9.26
CA PHE A 275 18.05 1.23 9.33
C PHE A 275 19.24 1.37 10.27
N GLY A 276 19.76 2.57 10.45
CA GLY A 276 20.82 2.86 11.40
C GLY A 276 20.31 2.79 12.83
N TRP A 277 19.07 3.22 13.10
CA TRP A 277 18.44 3.06 14.41
C TRP A 277 18.14 1.58 14.71
N VAL A 278 17.50 0.86 13.79
CA VAL A 278 17.26 -0.59 13.93
C VAL A 278 18.57 -1.38 14.01
N GLY A 279 19.53 -1.06 13.16
CA GLY A 279 20.85 -1.69 13.12
C GLY A 279 21.70 -1.36 14.36
N TYR A 280 21.62 -0.15 14.89
CA TYR A 280 22.23 0.24 16.16
C TYR A 280 21.58 -0.52 17.33
N SER A 281 20.25 -0.62 17.37
CA SER A 281 19.54 -1.42 18.38
C SER A 281 19.90 -2.92 18.32
N ILE A 282 20.12 -3.48 17.12
CA ILE A 282 20.56 -4.87 16.95
C ILE A 282 22.06 -5.05 17.27
N ALA A 283 22.91 -4.09 16.87
CA ALA A 283 24.36 -4.15 17.08
C ALA A 283 24.79 -3.82 18.52
N THR A 284 23.98 -3.06 19.25
CA THR A 284 24.17 -2.77 20.69
C THR A 284 23.37 -3.70 21.59
N ALA A 285 22.56 -4.60 21.01
CA ALA A 285 22.00 -5.71 21.75
C ALA A 285 23.16 -6.62 22.19
N PRO A 286 23.33 -6.89 23.49
CA PRO A 286 24.41 -7.75 23.95
C PRO A 286 24.25 -9.16 23.37
N PRO A 287 25.35 -9.82 22.96
CA PRO A 287 25.26 -11.15 22.35
C PRO A 287 24.73 -12.17 23.36
N SER A 288 23.68 -12.89 23.00
CA SER A 288 23.16 -14.00 23.79
C SER A 288 24.16 -15.16 23.78
N GLN A 289 24.89 -15.36 24.87
CA GLN A 289 25.64 -16.59 25.11
C GLN A 289 24.78 -17.57 25.94
N PRO A 290 24.73 -18.87 25.58
CA PRO A 290 24.11 -19.87 26.44
C PRO A 290 25.02 -20.15 27.66
N PRO A 291 24.47 -20.29 28.88
CA PRO A 291 25.30 -20.53 30.06
C PRO A 291 25.95 -21.91 30.00
N LYS A 292 27.29 -21.94 30.13
CA LYS A 292 28.08 -23.16 30.42
C LYS A 292 28.06 -23.42 31.93
N GLY A 293 27.82 -24.68 32.31
CA GLY A 293 27.84 -25.13 33.71
C GLY A 293 29.19 -24.88 34.41
N PRO A 294 29.22 -24.76 35.74
CA PRO A 294 30.33 -24.13 36.45
C PRO A 294 31.46 -25.09 36.79
N LYS A 295 32.71 -24.61 36.69
CA LYS A 295 33.81 -24.93 37.64
C LYS A 295 34.76 -23.72 37.78
N PRO A 296 35.41 -23.58 38.95
CA PRO A 296 35.37 -22.34 39.72
C PRO A 296 36.61 -21.47 39.50
N TYR A 297 36.42 -20.15 39.60
CA TYR A 297 37.53 -19.22 39.80
C TYR A 297 37.21 -18.27 40.95
N ILE A 298 38.22 -18.09 41.80
CA ILE A 298 38.19 -17.45 43.12
C ILE A 298 38.17 -15.93 42.94
N ALA A 299 37.23 -15.28 43.60
CA ALA A 299 37.03 -13.83 43.52
C ALA A 299 37.88 -13.06 44.54
N GLN A 300 38.24 -11.83 44.15
CA GLN A 300 38.47 -10.73 45.09
C GLN A 300 37.59 -9.54 44.71
N PRO A 301 37.15 -8.74 45.71
CA PRO A 301 35.75 -8.44 45.86
C PRO A 301 35.40 -7.04 45.34
N GLN A 302 34.26 -6.93 44.68
CA GLN A 302 33.52 -5.67 44.70
C GLN A 302 32.13 -5.93 45.25
N ASN A 303 31.88 -5.29 46.39
CA ASN A 303 30.61 -5.21 47.08
C ASN A 303 29.52 -4.77 46.09
N TYR A 304 28.53 -5.64 45.88
CA TYR A 304 27.21 -5.19 45.47
C TYR A 304 26.17 -5.73 46.45
N ALA A 305 25.26 -4.83 46.80
CA ALA A 305 24.21 -4.94 47.79
C ALA A 305 23.28 -6.15 47.57
N PRO A 306 22.55 -6.61 48.61
CA PRO A 306 21.92 -7.92 48.62
C PRO A 306 20.78 -8.06 47.60
N GLN A 307 20.77 -9.22 46.91
CA GLN A 307 19.72 -9.65 45.99
C GLN A 307 18.39 -9.88 46.73
N GLN A 308 17.28 -9.41 46.16
CA GLN A 308 15.93 -9.69 46.64
C GLN A 308 15.64 -11.21 46.63
N PRO A 309 14.88 -11.73 47.61
CA PRO A 309 14.56 -13.15 47.70
C PRO A 309 13.70 -13.61 46.52
N ALA A 310 13.93 -14.85 46.05
CA ALA A 310 13.16 -15.49 44.99
C ALA A 310 11.68 -15.66 45.39
N PHE A 311 10.77 -15.32 44.48
CA PHE A 311 9.32 -15.45 44.68
C PHE A 311 8.93 -16.92 44.90
N ALA A 312 8.06 -17.18 45.88
CA ALA A 312 7.53 -18.51 46.17
C ALA A 312 6.06 -18.61 45.74
N ARG A 313 5.73 -19.63 44.94
CA ARG A 313 4.36 -19.89 44.45
C ARG A 313 3.39 -20.09 45.62
N PRO A 314 2.25 -19.37 45.66
CA PRO A 314 1.21 -19.60 46.67
C PRO A 314 0.57 -20.99 46.55
N ALA A 315 0.37 -21.66 47.69
CA ALA A 315 -0.25 -23.00 47.72
C ALA A 315 -1.77 -22.99 47.37
N VAL A 316 -2.43 -21.84 47.55
CA VAL A 316 -3.87 -21.63 47.30
C VAL A 316 -4.09 -20.32 46.56
N ALA A 317 -5.25 -20.18 45.92
CA ALA A 317 -5.70 -18.92 45.33
C ALA A 317 -5.92 -17.84 46.40
N PRO A 318 -5.97 -16.54 46.03
CA PRO A 318 -6.09 -15.45 47.01
C PRO A 318 -7.34 -15.51 47.91
N ASN A 319 -8.39 -16.21 47.48
CA ASN A 319 -9.59 -16.47 48.27
C ASN A 319 -9.51 -17.73 49.16
N GLY A 320 -8.32 -18.35 49.27
CA GLY A 320 -8.07 -19.54 50.07
C GLY A 320 -8.50 -20.87 49.43
N GLN A 321 -9.09 -20.84 48.23
CA GLN A 321 -9.49 -22.06 47.52
C GLN A 321 -8.27 -22.73 46.86
N PRO A 322 -8.27 -24.07 46.72
CA PRO A 322 -7.21 -24.75 45.99
C PRO A 322 -7.19 -24.32 44.51
N TRP A 323 -6.00 -24.29 43.93
CA TRP A 323 -5.85 -24.09 42.49
C TRP A 323 -6.56 -25.20 41.70
N PRO A 324 -7.34 -24.88 40.66
CA PRO A 324 -7.86 -25.89 39.74
C PRO A 324 -6.73 -26.72 39.11
N THR A 325 -6.98 -28.00 38.84
CA THR A 325 -6.01 -28.89 38.16
C THR A 325 -6.08 -28.80 36.64
N VAL A 326 -7.14 -28.20 36.12
CA VAL A 326 -7.38 -27.95 34.70
C VAL A 326 -7.80 -26.48 34.51
N ALA A 327 -7.74 -25.99 33.28
CA ALA A 327 -8.17 -24.64 32.97
C ALA A 327 -9.66 -24.46 33.32
N GLY A 328 -9.98 -23.42 34.09
CA GLY A 328 -11.34 -23.25 34.62
C GLY A 328 -11.48 -22.10 35.60
N TYR A 329 -12.73 -21.77 35.93
CA TYR A 329 -13.03 -20.77 36.95
C TYR A 329 -12.49 -21.19 38.32
N VAL A 330 -11.91 -20.23 39.04
CA VAL A 330 -11.47 -20.47 40.42
C VAL A 330 -12.72 -20.44 41.31
N ASN A 331 -12.92 -21.51 42.07
CA ASN A 331 -14.09 -21.65 42.93
C ASN A 331 -14.20 -20.48 43.93
N GLY A 332 -15.41 -20.09 44.30
CA GLY A 332 -15.67 -19.03 45.28
C GLY A 332 -15.57 -17.59 44.76
N TYR A 333 -15.14 -17.36 43.51
CA TYR A 333 -15.26 -16.03 42.88
C TYR A 333 -16.62 -15.87 42.18
N PRO A 334 -17.21 -14.66 42.19
CA PRO A 334 -18.48 -14.40 41.51
C PRO A 334 -18.33 -14.49 39.98
N LEU A 335 -19.39 -14.98 39.33
CA LEU A 335 -19.47 -15.13 37.87
C LEU A 335 -20.52 -14.15 37.30
N ILE A 336 -20.15 -12.88 37.17
CA ILE A 336 -21.05 -11.76 36.85
C ILE A 336 -20.78 -11.18 35.46
N HIS A 337 -21.78 -10.74 34.70
CA HIS A 337 -21.70 -10.50 33.23
C HIS A 337 -21.75 -11.81 32.42
N SER A 338 -22.64 -12.71 32.82
CA SER A 338 -22.84 -14.07 32.28
C SER A 338 -24.11 -14.22 31.43
N ASP A 339 -24.74 -13.10 31.07
CA ASP A 339 -25.99 -13.02 30.31
C ASP A 339 -25.79 -12.52 28.86
N GLY A 340 -24.54 -12.36 28.41
CA GLY A 340 -24.23 -11.97 27.04
C GLY A 340 -24.11 -13.14 26.07
N LEU A 341 -23.74 -12.81 24.84
CA LEU A 341 -23.51 -13.75 23.73
C LEU A 341 -22.04 -13.90 23.38
N SER A 342 -21.18 -12.97 23.82
CA SER A 342 -19.78 -12.93 23.40
C SER A 342 -18.93 -14.04 24.01
N LYS A 343 -17.84 -14.40 23.32
CA LYS A 343 -16.86 -15.39 23.77
C LYS A 343 -15.47 -14.78 23.83
N VAL A 344 -14.74 -15.09 24.90
CA VAL A 344 -13.35 -14.65 25.08
C VAL A 344 -12.47 -15.85 25.43
N THR A 345 -11.55 -16.20 24.56
CA THR A 345 -10.56 -17.25 24.77
C THR A 345 -9.24 -16.66 25.21
N VAL A 346 -8.71 -17.13 26.34
CA VAL A 346 -7.37 -16.79 26.81
C VAL A 346 -6.46 -18.00 26.63
N ASP A 347 -5.41 -17.84 25.86
CA ASP A 347 -4.48 -18.88 25.46
C ASP A 347 -3.14 -18.72 26.20
N ASN A 348 -2.81 -19.71 27.02
CA ASN A 348 -1.55 -19.84 27.76
C ASN A 348 -0.66 -20.96 27.16
N SER A 349 -0.93 -21.41 25.94
CA SER A 349 -0.26 -22.57 25.31
C SER A 349 1.26 -22.41 25.18
N GLN A 350 1.74 -21.17 25.12
CA GLN A 350 3.14 -20.83 24.90
C GLN A 350 3.91 -20.49 26.18
N ASN A 351 3.27 -20.45 27.36
CA ASN A 351 3.96 -20.20 28.63
C ASN A 351 4.17 -21.50 29.40
N ASP A 352 5.31 -21.56 30.09
CA ASP A 352 5.74 -22.65 30.97
C ASP A 352 5.29 -22.45 32.43
N SER A 353 4.45 -21.44 32.68
CA SER A 353 3.88 -21.16 34.00
C SER A 353 2.37 -21.20 34.00
N ASP A 354 1.84 -21.67 35.12
CA ASP A 354 0.43 -21.53 35.45
C ASP A 354 0.11 -20.06 35.72
N VAL A 355 -1.05 -19.62 35.26
CA VAL A 355 -1.49 -18.24 35.38
C VAL A 355 -2.81 -18.14 36.14
N PHE A 356 -2.87 -17.16 37.03
CA PHE A 356 -4.11 -16.73 37.67
C PHE A 356 -4.64 -15.49 36.96
N VAL A 357 -5.84 -15.57 36.39
CA VAL A 357 -6.35 -14.59 35.42
C VAL A 357 -7.69 -14.01 35.89
N LYS A 358 -7.86 -12.71 35.69
CA LYS A 358 -9.09 -11.95 35.92
C LYS A 358 -9.51 -11.27 34.62
N LEU A 359 -10.75 -11.46 34.19
CA LEU A 359 -11.42 -10.54 33.27
C LEU A 359 -11.99 -9.41 34.12
N VAL A 360 -11.64 -8.17 33.80
CA VAL A 360 -12.03 -6.99 34.59
C VAL A 360 -12.90 -6.10 33.72
N SER A 361 -14.08 -5.74 34.21
CA SER A 361 -14.92 -4.76 33.53
C SER A 361 -14.44 -3.35 33.83
N LEU A 362 -14.43 -2.53 32.78
CA LEU A 362 -14.08 -1.11 32.81
C LEU A 362 -15.32 -0.22 32.70
N ASP A 363 -16.51 -0.82 32.68
CA ASP A 363 -17.77 -0.10 32.60
C ASP A 363 -18.28 0.19 34.02
N GLY A 364 -18.00 1.41 34.45
CA GLY A 364 -18.34 1.90 35.79
C GLY A 364 -17.32 2.92 36.28
N PRO A 365 -17.54 3.48 37.49
CA PRO A 365 -16.60 4.43 38.09
C PRO A 365 -15.27 3.78 38.50
N ASN A 366 -15.27 2.46 38.78
CA ASN A 366 -14.08 1.70 39.17
C ASN A 366 -14.02 0.39 38.38
N ALA A 367 -12.81 -0.07 38.06
CA ALA A 367 -12.60 -1.37 37.43
C ALA A 367 -12.81 -2.50 38.45
N PHE A 368 -13.53 -3.57 38.08
CA PHE A 368 -13.78 -4.70 38.97
C PHE A 368 -13.76 -6.05 38.24
N PRO A 369 -13.27 -7.13 38.88
CA PRO A 369 -13.20 -8.44 38.26
C PRO A 369 -14.59 -9.05 38.08
N VAL A 370 -14.88 -9.50 36.86
CA VAL A 370 -16.16 -10.11 36.47
C VAL A 370 -16.08 -11.62 36.25
N ARG A 371 -14.87 -12.10 35.93
CA ARG A 371 -14.51 -13.52 35.83
C ARG A 371 -13.13 -13.72 36.41
N VAL A 372 -12.96 -14.78 37.19
CA VAL A 372 -11.66 -15.15 37.75
C VAL A 372 -11.43 -16.63 37.49
N PHE A 373 -10.32 -16.95 36.84
CA PHE A 373 -10.02 -18.28 36.34
C PHE A 373 -8.53 -18.58 36.38
N PHE A 374 -8.23 -19.86 36.27
CA PHE A 374 -6.90 -20.43 36.27
C PHE A 374 -6.65 -21.08 34.92
N ILE A 375 -5.45 -20.93 34.39
CA ILE A 375 -5.00 -21.67 33.20
C ILE A 375 -3.63 -22.29 33.52
N PRO A 376 -3.48 -23.62 33.41
CA PRO A 376 -2.20 -24.25 33.60
C PRO A 376 -1.22 -23.83 32.49
N ALA A 377 0.07 -24.04 32.74
CA ALA A 377 1.11 -23.96 31.72
C ALA A 377 0.69 -24.76 30.49
N HIS A 378 0.91 -24.19 29.31
CA HIS A 378 0.52 -24.76 28.03
C HIS A 378 -1.00 -25.00 27.80
N GLY A 379 -1.88 -24.45 28.65
CA GLY A 379 -3.34 -24.56 28.54
C GLY A 379 -4.02 -23.38 27.84
N SER A 380 -5.33 -23.43 27.67
CA SER A 380 -6.17 -22.29 27.28
C SER A 380 -7.55 -22.42 27.93
N PHE A 381 -8.30 -21.31 28.02
CA PHE A 381 -9.64 -21.29 28.58
C PHE A 381 -10.56 -20.33 27.83
N THR A 382 -11.77 -20.76 27.51
CA THR A 382 -12.80 -19.93 26.86
C THR A 382 -13.89 -19.54 27.86
N LEU A 383 -14.11 -18.23 27.97
CA LEU A 383 -15.21 -17.61 28.68
C LEU A 383 -16.40 -17.52 27.72
N ASP A 384 -17.46 -18.25 28.00
CA ASP A 384 -18.72 -18.15 27.27
C ASP A 384 -19.69 -17.16 27.92
N SER A 385 -20.63 -16.66 27.10
CA SER A 385 -21.75 -15.80 27.50
C SER A 385 -21.33 -14.51 28.21
N VAL A 386 -20.28 -13.86 27.72
CA VAL A 386 -19.77 -12.61 28.29
C VAL A 386 -20.62 -11.45 27.77
N THR A 387 -21.17 -10.65 28.68
CA THR A 387 -21.97 -9.45 28.36
C THR A 387 -21.15 -8.45 27.56
N ALA A 388 -21.77 -7.83 26.54
CA ALA A 388 -21.18 -6.71 25.82
C ALA A 388 -20.71 -5.60 26.79
N GLY A 389 -19.57 -4.98 26.49
CA GLY A 389 -18.93 -3.99 27.36
C GLY A 389 -17.43 -3.86 27.11
N ARG A 390 -16.75 -3.02 27.90
CA ARG A 390 -15.30 -2.81 27.87
C ARG A 390 -14.60 -3.57 28.98
N TYR A 391 -13.52 -4.25 28.62
CA TYR A 391 -12.78 -5.13 29.52
C TYR A 391 -11.27 -5.03 29.36
N ASP A 392 -10.54 -5.47 30.37
CA ASP A 392 -9.13 -5.87 30.27
C ASP A 392 -8.92 -7.27 30.89
N ILE A 393 -7.81 -7.92 30.55
CA ILE A 393 -7.33 -9.14 31.20
C ILE A 393 -6.19 -8.76 32.14
N ARG A 394 -6.28 -9.17 33.40
CA ARG A 394 -5.17 -9.09 34.38
C ARG A 394 -4.75 -10.49 34.75
N TYR A 395 -3.45 -10.78 34.73
CA TYR A 395 -2.96 -12.09 35.15
C TYR A 395 -1.70 -12.00 36.00
N GLN A 396 -1.52 -13.00 36.85
CA GLN A 396 -0.32 -13.23 37.64
C GLN A 396 0.32 -14.55 37.22
N ASP A 397 1.61 -14.51 36.93
CA ASP A 397 2.43 -15.72 36.77
C ASP A 397 2.72 -16.34 38.12
N LEU A 398 2.39 -17.62 38.29
CA LEU A 398 2.51 -18.27 39.60
C LEU A 398 3.92 -18.79 39.90
N ASN A 399 4.85 -18.79 38.93
CA ASN A 399 6.25 -19.14 39.16
C ASN A 399 7.10 -17.92 39.53
N THR A 400 6.84 -16.76 38.92
CA THR A 400 7.63 -15.54 39.13
C THR A 400 6.92 -14.49 39.99
N GLY A 401 5.60 -14.61 40.16
CA GLY A 401 4.77 -13.65 40.87
C GLY A 401 4.47 -12.37 40.10
N GLY A 402 5.04 -12.23 38.90
CA GLY A 402 4.87 -11.07 38.04
C GLY A 402 3.40 -10.92 37.62
N ARG A 403 2.91 -9.69 37.67
CA ARG A 403 1.52 -9.35 37.34
C ARG A 403 1.50 -8.48 36.10
N SER A 404 0.52 -8.70 35.24
CA SER A 404 0.41 -7.98 33.98
C SER A 404 -1.05 -7.74 33.58
N ARG A 405 -1.29 -6.64 32.87
CA ARG A 405 -2.58 -6.26 32.30
C ARG A 405 -2.51 -6.19 30.79
N SER A 406 -3.55 -6.63 30.09
CA SER A 406 -3.70 -6.43 28.65
C SER A 406 -4.02 -4.98 28.29
N GLU A 407 -3.98 -4.66 27.00
CA GLU A 407 -4.77 -3.55 26.48
C GLU A 407 -6.27 -3.78 26.72
N GLN A 408 -7.02 -2.67 26.84
CA GLN A 408 -8.47 -2.74 26.92
C GLN A 408 -9.08 -3.18 25.59
N PHE A 409 -10.19 -3.92 25.64
CA PHE A 409 -10.94 -4.36 24.47
C PHE A 409 -12.44 -4.25 24.72
N SER A 410 -13.23 -4.20 23.64
CA SER A 410 -14.69 -4.09 23.71
C SER A 410 -15.34 -5.33 23.14
N LEU A 411 -16.38 -5.81 23.80
CA LEU A 411 -17.27 -6.84 23.30
C LEU A 411 -18.58 -6.19 22.89
N GLU A 412 -19.02 -6.46 21.67
CA GLU A 412 -20.22 -5.87 21.07
C GLU A 412 -21.27 -6.93 20.78
N GLU A 413 -22.54 -6.54 20.92
CA GLU A 413 -23.72 -7.30 20.52
C GLU A 413 -24.61 -6.40 19.66
N ILE A 414 -24.69 -6.70 18.36
CA ILE A 414 -25.36 -5.88 17.36
C ILE A 414 -26.59 -6.65 16.85
N PRO A 415 -27.82 -6.17 17.11
CA PRO A 415 -29.01 -6.79 16.57
C PRO A 415 -29.08 -6.60 15.05
N THR A 416 -29.32 -7.67 14.32
CA THR A 416 -29.47 -7.69 12.86
C THR A 416 -30.76 -8.40 12.45
N ASN A 417 -31.15 -8.27 11.18
CA ASN A 417 -32.38 -8.90 10.66
C ASN A 417 -32.37 -10.45 10.81
N ASP A 418 -31.19 -11.07 10.86
CA ASP A 418 -30.99 -12.52 10.93
C ASP A 418 -30.60 -13.01 12.35
N GLY A 419 -30.68 -12.15 13.37
CA GLY A 419 -30.29 -12.45 14.76
C GLY A 419 -29.29 -11.45 15.35
N THR A 420 -28.67 -11.76 16.48
CA THR A 420 -27.68 -10.86 17.12
C THR A 420 -26.26 -11.28 16.74
N GLN A 421 -25.50 -10.37 16.11
CA GLN A 421 -24.06 -10.54 15.92
C GLN A 421 -23.34 -10.25 17.24
N TYR A 422 -22.33 -11.06 17.59
CA TYR A 422 -21.59 -10.90 18.84
C TYR A 422 -20.10 -11.16 18.65
N SER A 423 -19.30 -10.71 19.63
CA SER A 423 -17.84 -10.79 19.58
C SER A 423 -17.32 -12.19 19.96
N ASN A 424 -16.36 -12.71 19.19
CA ASN A 424 -15.60 -13.92 19.51
C ASN A 424 -14.11 -13.61 19.40
N MET A 425 -13.41 -13.55 20.55
CA MET A 425 -12.04 -13.07 20.65
C MET A 425 -11.12 -14.15 21.21
N THR A 426 -9.89 -14.25 20.69
CA THR A 426 -8.82 -15.07 21.26
C THR A 426 -7.61 -14.20 21.58
N MET A 427 -7.10 -14.35 22.79
CA MET A 427 -6.04 -13.56 23.39
C MET A 427 -4.95 -14.48 23.90
N THR A 428 -3.72 -14.37 23.39
CA THR A 428 -2.61 -15.22 23.83
C THR A 428 -1.72 -14.47 24.82
N LEU A 429 -1.50 -15.07 26.00
CA LEU A 429 -0.62 -14.53 27.03
C LEU A 429 0.84 -14.75 26.58
N TYR A 430 1.54 -13.69 26.16
CA TYR A 430 2.96 -13.74 25.79
C TYR A 430 3.81 -12.93 26.76
N LYS A 431 5.00 -13.42 27.10
CA LYS A 431 6.00 -12.69 27.91
C LYS A 431 7.11 -11.98 27.11
N VAL A 432 7.14 -12.05 25.76
CA VAL A 432 8.10 -11.29 24.91
C VAL A 432 7.49 -10.83 23.57
N HIS A 433 7.99 -9.69 23.07
CA HIS A 433 7.58 -8.67 22.08
C HIS A 433 6.61 -8.90 20.89
N ASN A 434 5.94 -10.04 20.66
CA ASN A 434 5.12 -10.23 19.44
C ASN A 434 3.80 -11.01 19.63
N GLY A 435 3.20 -10.93 20.82
CA GLY A 435 1.83 -11.43 21.02
C GLY A 435 0.76 -10.56 20.36
N ASN A 436 -0.39 -11.15 20.04
CA ASN A 436 -1.63 -10.45 19.67
C ASN A 436 -2.28 -9.68 20.85
N MET A 437 -1.63 -9.69 22.02
CA MET A 437 -1.94 -8.87 23.19
C MET A 437 -0.67 -8.16 23.67
N HIS A 438 -0.71 -6.83 23.78
CA HIS A 438 0.28 -6.08 24.55
C HIS A 438 -0.05 -6.15 26.03
N THR A 439 0.96 -6.37 26.86
CA THR A 439 0.82 -6.45 28.31
C THR A 439 1.67 -5.40 29.02
N TYR A 440 1.17 -4.89 30.14
CA TYR A 440 1.82 -3.89 30.99
C TYR A 440 1.97 -4.45 32.40
N GLU A 441 3.12 -4.23 33.04
CA GLU A 441 3.31 -4.63 34.44
C GLU A 441 2.26 -3.97 35.35
N LEU A 442 1.79 -4.71 36.35
CA LEU A 442 0.85 -4.25 37.36
C LEU A 442 1.45 -4.32 38.76
N SER A 443 1.10 -3.36 39.60
CA SER A 443 1.33 -3.45 41.05
C SER A 443 0.38 -4.46 41.72
N GLU A 444 0.62 -4.77 43.00
CA GLU A 444 -0.28 -5.65 43.79
C GLU A 444 -1.67 -5.06 43.95
N ASP A 445 -1.74 -3.78 44.31
CA ASP A 445 -3.00 -3.09 44.61
C ASP A 445 -3.87 -2.92 43.36
N GLU A 446 -3.24 -2.85 42.18
CA GLU A 446 -3.94 -2.77 40.90
C GLU A 446 -4.41 -4.14 40.38
N PHE A 447 -3.84 -5.25 40.85
CA PHE A 447 -4.17 -6.60 40.36
C PHE A 447 -5.40 -7.17 41.04
#